data_AF-A0A5A7ZVX1-F1
#
_entry.id   AF-A0A5A7ZVX1-F1
#
_cell.length_a   1.000
_cell.length_b   1.000
_cell.length_c   1.000
_cell.angle_alpha   90.00
_cell.angle_beta   90.00
_cell.angle_gamma   90.00
#
_symmetry.space_group_name_H-M   'P 1'
#
loop_
_entity.id
_entity.type
_entity.pdbx_description
1 polymer ?
#
loop_
_entity_poly.entity_id
_entity_poly.type
_entity_poly.pdbx_seq_one_letter_code
_entity_poly.pdbx_strand_id
1 'polypeptide(L)' 'MGGIPLVVFLVLAALAYRHKGPHPESYKLGDEWTHDPILWAADEPADHGHGGHGSHVTVGGGASGKW' A
#
# COMPACT_ATOMS: atom_id res chain seq x y z
N MET A 1 -44.60 1.29 -6.30
CA MET A 1 -43.58 0.84 -7.29
C MET A 1 -42.12 1.09 -6.88
N GLY A 2 -41.81 1.76 -5.76
CA GLY A 2 -40.41 2.10 -5.39
C GLY A 2 -39.65 1.12 -4.48
N GLY A 3 -40.31 0.12 -3.87
CA GLY A 3 -39.67 -0.78 -2.90
C GLY A 3 -38.93 -1.96 -3.53
N ILE A 4 -39.40 -2.47 -4.66
CA ILE A 4 -38.82 -3.65 -5.33
C ILE A 4 -37.37 -3.41 -5.74
N PRO A 5 -36.99 -2.27 -6.36
CA PRO A 5 -35.60 -2.00 -6.69
C PRO A 5 -34.68 -2.01 -5.45
N LEU A 6 -35.16 -1.47 -4.32
CA LEU A 6 -34.39 -1.43 -3.08
C LEU A 6 -34.18 -2.83 -2.49
N VAL A 7 -35.23 -3.66 -2.47
CA VAL A 7 -35.14 -5.04 -1.99
C VAL A 7 -34.16 -5.84 -2.85
N VAL A 8 -34.25 -5.72 -4.17
CA VAL A 8 -33.32 -6.40 -5.09
C VAL A 8 -31.89 -5.95 -4.86
N PHE A 9 -31.64 -4.64 -4.73
CA PHE A 9 -30.32 -4.10 -4.44
C PHE A 9 -29.74 -4.67 -3.14
N LEU A 10 -30.52 -4.69 -2.06
CA LEU A 10 -30.06 -5.18 -0.76
C LEU A 10 -29.74 -6.68 -0.80
N VAL A 11 -30.56 -7.48 -1.48
CA VAL A 11 -30.30 -8.91 -1.65
C VAL A 11 -29.01 -9.14 -2.45
N LEU A 12 -28.82 -8.43 -3.56
CA LEU A 12 -27.61 -8.56 -4.37
C LEU A 12 -26.37 -8.09 -3.60
N ALA A 13 -26.45 -6.96 -2.89
CA ALA A 13 -25.36 -6.47 -2.06
C ALA A 13 -24.98 -7.47 -0.96
N ALA A 14 -25.96 -8.03 -0.26
CA ALA A 14 -25.72 -9.04 0.76
C ALA A 14 -25.04 -10.28 0.17
N LEU A 15 -25.47 -10.75 -1.00
CA LEU A 15 -24.86 -11.90 -1.67
C LEU A 15 -23.44 -11.61 -2.20
N ALA A 16 -23.21 -10.41 -2.73
CA ALA A 16 -21.93 -10.00 -3.31
C ALA A 16 -20.86 -9.73 -2.24
N TYR A 17 -21.23 -9.06 -1.14
CA TYR A 17 -20.31 -8.63 -0.08
C TYR A 17 -20.21 -9.59 1.11
N ARG A 18 -20.88 -10.75 1.09
CA ARG A 18 -20.79 -11.73 2.18
C ARG A 18 -19.38 -12.32 2.35
N HIS A 19 -18.60 -12.33 1.28
CA HIS A 19 -17.29 -12.97 1.25
C HIS A 19 -16.20 -11.94 1.42
N LYS A 20 -15.12 -12.35 2.08
CA LYS A 20 -13.90 -11.56 2.13
C LYS A 20 -13.36 -11.38 0.71
N GLY A 21 -13.01 -10.14 0.37
CA GLY A 21 -12.41 -9.83 -0.92
C GLY A 21 -11.03 -10.46 -1.10
N PRO A 22 -10.45 -10.40 -2.30
CA PRO A 22 -9.15 -10.99 -2.62
C PRO A 22 -7.96 -10.25 -1.97
N HIS A 23 -8.21 -9.11 -1.30
CA HIS A 23 -7.16 -8.35 -0.64
C HIS A 23 -6.58 -9.16 0.53
N PRO A 24 -5.24 -9.26 0.66
CA PRO A 24 -4.61 -9.99 1.75
C PRO A 24 -4.92 -9.36 3.12
N GLU A 25 -4.66 -10.10 4.19
CA GLU A 25 -4.74 -9.52 5.53
C GLU A 25 -3.66 -8.47 5.75
N SER A 26 -4.02 -7.42 6.52
CA SER A 26 -3.04 -6.47 7.01
C SER A 26 -2.01 -7.19 7.88
N TYR A 27 -0.74 -6.82 7.69
CA TYR A 27 0.35 -7.34 8.52
C TYR A 27 0.16 -6.99 10.00
N LYS A 28 0.43 -7.95 10.89
CA LYS A 28 0.39 -7.77 12.34
C LYS A 28 1.83 -7.73 12.86
N LEU A 29 2.15 -6.71 13.66
CA LEU A 29 3.53 -6.45 14.10
C LEU A 29 4.19 -7.58 14.91
N GLY A 30 3.41 -8.48 15.52
CA GLY A 30 3.94 -9.63 16.27
C GLY A 30 4.14 -10.90 15.45
N ASP A 31 3.66 -10.93 14.21
CA ASP A 31 3.82 -12.06 13.31
C ASP A 31 5.18 -11.99 12.60
N GLU A 32 5.67 -13.10 12.06
CA GLU A 32 6.87 -13.11 11.23
C GLU A 32 6.56 -12.50 9.84
N TRP A 33 7.51 -11.73 9.31
CA TRP A 33 7.41 -11.17 7.95
C TRP A 33 7.64 -12.26 6.91
N THR A 34 6.56 -12.73 6.28
CA THR A 34 6.57 -13.80 5.27
C THR A 34 6.48 -13.30 3.82
N HIS A 35 6.28 -11.99 3.63
CA HIS A 35 6.18 -11.38 2.31
C HIS A 35 7.58 -11.10 1.72
N ASP A 36 7.68 -10.97 0.41
CA ASP A 36 8.92 -10.55 -0.24
C ASP A 36 9.36 -9.15 0.21
N PRO A 37 10.68 -8.82 0.16
CA PRO A 37 11.19 -7.49 0.48
C PRO A 37 10.52 -6.40 -0.36
N ILE A 38 10.17 -5.29 0.29
CA ILE A 38 9.47 -4.17 -0.34
C ILE A 38 10.35 -2.92 -0.26
N LEU A 39 10.54 -2.25 -1.41
CA LEU A 39 11.12 -0.92 -1.51
C LEU A 39 10.11 -0.01 -2.23
N TRP A 40 9.64 1.01 -1.53
CA TRP A 40 8.79 2.04 -2.10
C TRP A 40 9.62 3.31 -2.34
N ALA A 41 10.13 3.46 -3.56
CA ALA A 41 10.82 4.67 -3.98
C ALA A 41 9.79 5.78 -4.22
N ALA A 42 10.17 7.02 -3.92
CA ALA A 42 9.38 8.17 -4.31
C ALA A 42 9.61 8.47 -5.81
N ASP A 43 8.54 8.87 -6.50
CA ASP A 43 8.61 9.35 -7.89
C ASP A 43 9.07 10.82 -7.98
N GLU A 44 9.24 11.49 -6.83
CA GLU A 44 9.67 12.89 -6.76
C GLU A 44 11.08 13.06 -7.33
N PRO A 45 11.32 14.03 -8.23
CA PRO A 45 12.65 14.29 -8.76
C PRO A 45 13.62 14.71 -7.66
N ALA A 46 14.81 14.09 -7.69
CA ALA A 46 15.91 14.46 -6.81
C ALA A 46 16.47 15.88 -7.11
N ASP A 47 16.22 16.42 -8.31
CA ASP A 47 16.82 17.66 -8.79
C ASP A 47 15.91 18.87 -8.52
N HIS A 48 16.20 19.59 -7.45
CA HIS A 48 15.73 20.96 -7.27
C HIS A 48 16.69 21.90 -7.99
N GLY A 49 16.62 21.85 -9.32
CA GLY A 49 17.47 22.51 -10.32
C GLY A 49 18.62 23.34 -9.79
N HIS A 50 19.83 22.75 -9.70
CA HIS A 50 21.12 23.41 -9.96
C HIS A 50 22.27 22.37 -9.99
N GLY A 51 22.83 22.14 -11.18
CA GLY A 51 24.24 21.75 -11.35
C GLY A 51 24.56 20.25 -11.29
N GLY A 52 24.59 19.61 -12.45
CA GLY A 52 25.14 18.26 -12.60
C GLY A 52 26.65 18.20 -12.41
N HIS A 53 27.10 17.26 -11.59
CA HIS A 53 28.43 16.62 -11.65
C HIS A 53 28.37 15.23 -10.97
N GLY A 54 28.54 14.16 -11.76
CA GLY A 54 28.96 12.82 -11.32
C GLY A 54 27.93 11.95 -10.58
N SER A 55 27.41 10.93 -11.25
CA SER A 55 26.57 9.86 -10.67
C SER A 55 27.39 8.87 -9.82
N HIS A 56 28.21 9.35 -8.89
CA HIS A 56 28.95 8.50 -7.98
C HIS A 56 28.05 8.09 -6.82
N VAL A 57 27.91 6.78 -6.60
CA VAL A 57 27.32 6.27 -5.35
C VAL A 57 28.32 6.54 -4.24
N THR A 58 28.04 7.55 -3.42
CA THR A 58 28.77 7.85 -2.19
C THR A 58 27.91 7.48 -1.00
N VAL A 59 28.55 6.98 0.07
CA VAL A 59 27.84 6.64 1.31
C VAL A 59 27.64 7.93 2.12
N GLY A 60 26.40 8.27 2.43
CA GLY A 60 26.02 9.40 3.28
C GLY A 60 26.11 9.08 4.78
N GLY A 61 25.20 9.66 5.57
CA GLY A 61 25.05 9.38 7.01
C GLY A 61 24.17 8.16 7.32
N GLY A 62 24.08 7.78 8.59
CA GLY A 62 23.24 6.67 9.06
C GLY A 62 22.60 6.94 10.43
N ALA A 63 21.40 6.40 10.64
CA ALA A 63 20.67 6.44 11.89
C ALA A 63 20.11 5.03 12.20
N SER A 64 20.00 4.68 13.49
CA SER A 64 19.47 3.39 13.93
C SER A 64 18.72 3.52 15.25
N GLY A 65 17.74 2.65 15.46
CA GLY A 65 16.91 2.59 16.66
C GLY A 65 16.30 1.21 16.82
N LYS A 66 15.77 0.93 18.00
CA LYS A 66 14.98 -0.26 18.31
C LYS A 66 13.58 0.23 18.72
N TRP A 67 12.55 -0.42 18.20
CA TRP A 67 11.17 -0.19 18.60
C TRP A 67 10.88 -0.93 19.90
#